data_AF-A0A379S017-F1
#
_entry.id   AF-A0A379S017-F1
#
_cell.length_a   1.000
_cell.length_b   1.000
_cell.length_c   1.000
_cell.angle_alpha   90.00
_cell.angle_beta   90.00
_cell.angle_gamma   90.00
#
_symmetry.space_group_name_H-M   'P 1'
#
loop_
_entity.id
_entity.type
_entity.pdbx_description
1 polymer ?
#
loop_
_entity_poly.entity_id
_entity_poly.type
_entity_poly.pdbx_seq_one_letter_code
_entity_poly.pdbx_strand_id
1 'polypeptide(L)'
;MFVGFGASGLAALEARDKMNRLGIDSDAFTDRFTMTLKLANLKRDDLVVAFSHSGETPEVVNAFRLAQKKGAYTLAITHSPHSPLNELANTFWLTSGEAGPMQGDSISTRISQLFYY
;
A
#
# COMPACT_ATOMS: atom_id res chain seq x y z
N MET A 1 -2.89 6.78 -0.68
CA MET A 1 -2.32 6.52 -2.02
C MET A 1 -1.93 5.06 -2.16
N PHE A 2 -2.14 4.49 -3.33
CA PHE A 2 -1.78 3.12 -3.70
C PHE A 2 -0.58 3.13 -4.64
N VAL A 3 0.37 2.20 -4.47
CA VAL A 3 1.55 2.09 -5.33
C VAL A 3 1.81 0.65 -5.74
N GLY A 4 2.28 0.46 -6.96
CA GLY A 4 2.66 -0.85 -7.48
C GLY A 4 3.10 -0.76 -8.93
N PHE A 5 4.04 -1.62 -9.34
CA PHE A 5 4.59 -1.62 -10.70
C PHE A 5 4.27 -2.93 -11.43
N GLY A 6 4.19 -2.88 -12.76
CA GLY A 6 3.81 -4.02 -13.59
C GLY A 6 2.43 -4.55 -13.23
N ALA A 7 2.28 -5.86 -13.10
CA ALA A 7 1.01 -6.49 -12.72
C ALA A 7 0.48 -6.01 -11.35
N SER A 8 1.37 -5.68 -10.41
CA SER A 8 0.96 -5.14 -9.09
C SER A 8 0.35 -3.74 -9.21
N GLY A 9 0.67 -3.00 -10.29
CA GLY A 9 0.06 -1.71 -10.57
C GLY A 9 -1.43 -1.82 -10.92
N LEU A 10 -1.87 -2.94 -11.53
CA LEU A 10 -3.29 -3.19 -11.79
C LEU A 10 -4.08 -3.32 -10.48
N ALA A 11 -3.51 -4.01 -9.48
CA ALA A 11 -4.10 -4.10 -8.14
C ALA A 11 -4.16 -2.73 -7.45
N ALA A 12 -3.15 -1.88 -7.65
CA ALA A 12 -3.16 -0.50 -7.12
C ALA A 12 -4.29 0.34 -7.73
N LEU A 13 -4.48 0.25 -9.05
CA LEU A 13 -5.58 0.94 -9.75
C LEU A 13 -6.95 0.43 -9.30
N GLU A 14 -7.11 -0.89 -9.18
CA GLU A 14 -8.36 -1.49 -8.69
C GLU A 14 -8.67 -1.08 -7.25
N ALA A 15 -7.67 -1.04 -6.37
CA ALA A 15 -7.82 -0.60 -5.00
C ALA A 15 -8.27 0.87 -4.90
N ARG A 16 -7.65 1.76 -5.71
CA ARG A 16 -8.09 3.15 -5.84
C ARG A 16 -9.56 3.23 -6.26
N ASP A 17 -9.95 2.53 -7.31
CA ASP A 17 -11.32 2.60 -7.84
C ASP A 17 -12.35 2.11 -6.79
N LYS A 18 -12.01 1.04 -6.04
CA LYS A 18 -12.84 0.56 -4.93
C LYS A 18 -12.94 1.57 -3.80
N MET A 19 -11.84 2.21 -3.40
CA MET A 19 -11.85 3.22 -2.35
C MET A 19 -12.64 4.46 -2.73
N ASN A 20 -12.42 4.97 -3.94
CA ASN A 20 -13.16 6.12 -4.44
C ASN A 20 -14.67 5.80 -4.53
N ARG A 21 -15.05 4.57 -4.91
CA ARG A 21 -16.44 4.12 -4.88
C ARG A 21 -17.05 4.11 -3.46
N LEU A 22 -16.23 3.91 -2.43
CA LEU A 22 -16.63 3.97 -1.02
C LEU A 22 -16.56 5.40 -0.44
N GLY A 23 -16.22 6.41 -1.25
CA GLY A 23 -16.10 7.81 -0.81
C GLY A 23 -14.79 8.15 -0.11
N ILE A 24 -13.79 7.26 -0.17
CA ILE A 24 -12.45 7.50 0.39
C ILE A 24 -11.57 8.06 -0.73
N ASP A 25 -11.16 9.32 -0.60
CA ASP A 25 -10.29 9.98 -1.58
C ASP A 25 -8.94 9.27 -1.70
N SER A 26 -8.68 8.72 -2.87
CA SER A 26 -7.53 7.89 -3.12
C SER A 26 -7.03 8.02 -4.54
N ASP A 27 -5.73 7.80 -4.69
CA ASP A 27 -5.04 7.81 -5.98
C ASP A 27 -4.06 6.64 -6.07
N ALA A 28 -3.74 6.22 -7.29
CA ALA A 28 -2.85 5.09 -7.58
C ALA A 28 -1.71 5.52 -8.50
N PHE A 29 -0.49 5.17 -8.13
CA PHE A 29 0.72 5.52 -8.85
C PHE A 29 1.42 4.26 -9.34
N THR A 30 1.50 4.12 -10.66
CA THR A 30 2.11 2.96 -11.35
C THR A 30 3.37 3.33 -12.16
N ASP A 31 3.79 4.59 -12.09
CA ASP A 31 5.05 5.08 -12.64
C ASP A 31 5.87 5.79 -11.55
N ARG A 32 7.19 5.82 -11.76
CA ARG A 32 8.14 6.27 -10.74
C ARG A 32 8.08 7.78 -10.52
N PHE A 33 7.85 8.53 -11.59
CA PHE A 33 7.97 9.97 -11.58
C PHE A 33 6.81 10.60 -10.82
N THR A 34 5.58 10.26 -11.19
CA THR A 34 4.37 10.79 -10.52
C THR A 34 4.28 10.34 -9.07
N MET A 35 4.66 9.08 -8.78
CA MET A 35 4.74 8.56 -7.42
C MET A 35 5.68 9.43 -6.56
N THR A 36 6.88 9.73 -7.06
CA THR A 36 7.86 10.54 -6.33
C THR A 36 7.35 11.95 -6.04
N LEU A 37 6.68 12.58 -7.02
CA LEU A 37 6.06 13.90 -6.83
C LEU A 37 4.97 13.88 -5.76
N LYS A 38 4.13 12.84 -5.73
CA LYS A 38 3.13 12.69 -4.68
C LYS A 38 3.78 12.47 -3.31
N LEU A 39 4.77 11.58 -3.23
CA LEU A 39 5.47 11.28 -1.97
C LEU A 39 6.12 12.51 -1.33
N ALA A 40 6.62 13.46 -2.14
CA ALA A 40 7.20 14.70 -1.64
C ALA A 40 6.20 15.56 -0.84
N ASN A 41 4.91 15.45 -1.19
CA ASN A 41 3.80 16.20 -0.60
C ASN A 41 2.98 15.39 0.42
N LEU A 42 3.46 14.21 0.83
CA LEU A 42 2.81 13.45 1.88
C LEU A 42 2.74 14.23 3.18
N LYS A 43 1.60 14.06 3.86
CA LYS A 43 1.31 14.53 5.21
C LYS A 43 1.29 13.35 6.18
N ARG A 44 1.31 13.66 7.48
CA ARG A 44 1.36 12.65 8.55
C ARG A 44 0.10 11.78 8.62
N ASP A 45 -1.02 12.32 8.17
CA ASP A 45 -2.33 11.67 8.11
C ASP A 45 -2.56 10.87 6.82
N ASP A 46 -1.60 10.88 5.89
CA ASP A 46 -1.70 10.08 4.67
C ASP A 46 -1.39 8.59 4.94
N LEU A 47 -2.06 7.73 4.17
CA LEU A 47 -1.79 6.29 4.08
C LEU A 47 -1.11 5.96 2.74
N VAL A 48 0.00 5.24 2.80
CA VAL A 48 0.68 4.65 1.62
C VAL A 48 0.50 3.14 1.63
N VAL A 49 -0.21 2.61 0.64
CA VAL A 49 -0.42 1.16 0.47
C VAL A 49 0.38 0.68 -0.73
N ALA A 50 1.24 -0.31 -0.53
CA ALA A 50 2.04 -0.90 -1.59
C ALA A 50 1.60 -2.31 -1.97
N PHE A 51 1.51 -2.58 -3.27
CA PHE A 51 1.39 -3.92 -3.82
C PHE A 51 2.74 -4.33 -4.43
N SER A 52 3.34 -5.40 -3.92
CA SER A 52 4.56 -5.97 -4.50
C SER A 52 4.64 -7.46 -4.17
N HIS A 53 4.73 -8.32 -5.19
CA HIS A 53 4.78 -9.76 -4.98
C HIS A 53 6.01 -10.20 -4.16
N SER A 54 7.21 -9.77 -4.56
CA SER A 54 8.45 -10.11 -3.84
C SER A 54 8.71 -9.21 -2.63
N GLY A 55 8.14 -7.99 -2.60
CA GLY A 55 8.47 -6.97 -1.61
C GLY A 55 9.88 -6.38 -1.78
N GLU A 56 10.52 -6.59 -2.93
CA GLU A 56 11.90 -6.14 -3.21
C GLU A 56 11.99 -5.03 -4.25
N THR A 57 10.86 -4.65 -4.88
CA THR A 57 10.84 -3.63 -5.93
C THR A 57 11.44 -2.31 -5.41
N PRO A 58 12.62 -1.87 -5.90
CA PRO A 58 13.38 -0.79 -5.26
C PRO A 58 12.60 0.51 -5.08
N GLU A 59 11.75 0.84 -6.05
CA GLU A 59 10.96 2.07 -6.03
C GLU A 59 9.84 2.03 -5.00
N VAL A 60 9.24 0.85 -4.80
CA VAL A 60 8.21 0.62 -3.78
C VAL A 60 8.83 0.65 -2.39
N VAL A 61 9.99 0.00 -2.21
CA VAL A 61 10.78 0.05 -0.97
C VAL A 61 11.18 1.49 -0.65
N ASN A 62 11.64 2.26 -1.64
CA ASN A 62 11.98 3.67 -1.46
C ASN A 62 10.76 4.53 -1.13
N ALA A 63 9.59 4.23 -1.71
CA ALA A 63 8.35 4.91 -1.37
C ALA A 63 8.03 4.77 0.12
N PHE A 64 8.21 3.57 0.70
CA PHE A 64 8.00 3.34 2.13
C PHE A 64 9.01 4.09 2.99
N ARG A 65 10.29 4.11 2.61
CA ARG A 65 11.30 4.92 3.32
C ARG A 65 10.93 6.39 3.37
N LEU A 66 10.44 6.95 2.26
CA LEU A 66 10.04 8.35 2.20
C LEU A 66 8.75 8.61 2.98
N ALA A 67 7.78 7.71 2.91
CA ALA A 67 6.54 7.78 3.68
C ALA A 67 6.81 7.79 5.20
N GLN A 68 7.68 6.89 5.70
CA GLN A 68 8.11 6.88 7.09
C GLN A 68 8.77 8.20 7.51
N LYS A 69 9.66 8.76 6.68
CA LYS A 69 10.29 10.07 6.95
C LYS A 69 9.28 11.21 7.05
N LYS A 70 8.16 11.12 6.33
CA LYS A 70 7.04 12.07 6.36
C LYS A 70 6.06 11.79 7.51
N GLY A 71 6.23 10.67 8.21
CA GLY A 71 5.34 10.22 9.28
C GLY A 71 4.00 9.68 8.78
N ALA A 72 3.88 9.39 7.48
CA ALA A 72 2.71 8.77 6.89
C ALA A 72 2.65 7.28 7.26
N TYR A 73 1.44 6.74 7.40
CA TYR A 73 1.25 5.32 7.70
C TYR A 73 1.53 4.47 6.45
N THR A 74 2.13 3.29 6.63
CA THR A 74 2.53 2.40 5.53
C THR A 74 1.94 1.00 5.68
N LEU A 75 1.26 0.51 4.64
CA LEU A 75 0.67 -0.83 4.57
C LEU A 75 1.20 -1.60 3.36
N ALA A 76 1.94 -2.68 3.58
CA ALA A 76 2.40 -3.55 2.50
C ALA A 76 1.42 -4.69 2.22
N ILE A 77 1.18 -5.01 0.95
CA ILE A 77 0.45 -6.19 0.50
C ILE A 77 1.41 -6.96 -0.41
N THR A 78 1.86 -8.11 0.07
CA THR A 78 2.96 -8.88 -0.54
C THR A 78 2.70 -10.38 -0.49
N HIS A 79 3.39 -11.15 -1.31
CA HIS A 79 3.43 -12.61 -1.16
C HIS A 79 4.55 -13.05 -0.21
N SER A 80 5.69 -12.35 -0.22
CA SER A 80 6.85 -12.73 0.58
C SER A 80 6.69 -12.30 2.05
N PRO A 81 6.78 -13.23 3.03
CA PRO A 81 6.77 -12.88 4.46
C PRO A 81 8.04 -12.14 4.89
N HIS A 82 9.17 -12.42 4.24
CA HIS A 82 10.46 -11.80 4.53
C HIS A 82 10.88 -10.95 3.33
N SER A 83 10.71 -9.64 3.44
CA SER A 83 11.08 -8.70 2.38
C SER A 83 11.45 -7.33 2.95
N PRO A 84 12.31 -6.56 2.26
CA PRO A 84 12.65 -5.19 2.66
C PRO A 84 11.43 -4.28 2.79
N LEU A 85 10.39 -4.53 1.99
CA LEU A 85 9.14 -3.78 2.08
C LEU A 85 8.43 -4.01 3.41
N ASN A 86 8.38 -5.25 3.91
CA ASN A 86 7.72 -5.58 5.18
C ASN A 86 8.47 -4.99 6.38
N GLU A 87 9.80 -4.98 6.35
CA GLU A 87 10.63 -4.37 7.41
C GLU A 87 10.37 -2.86 7.56
N LEU A 88 9.95 -2.21 6.47
CA LEU A 88 9.60 -0.79 6.45
C LEU A 88 8.11 -0.53 6.65
N ALA A 89 7.27 -1.56 6.68
CA ALA A 89 5.83 -1.38 6.78
C ALA A 89 5.41 -1.18 8.25
N ASN A 90 4.44 -0.30 8.51
CA ASN A 90 3.76 -0.28 9.82
C ASN A 90 2.90 -1.52 10.00
N THR A 91 2.32 -2.03 8.91
CA THR A 91 1.57 -3.30 8.86
C THR A 91 1.76 -3.94 7.49
N PHE A 92 1.78 -5.27 7.41
CA PHE A 92 1.78 -5.96 6.13
C PHE A 92 0.78 -7.13 6.11
N TRP A 93 0.25 -7.42 4.92
CA TRP A 93 -0.62 -8.56 4.66
C TRP A 93 -0.03 -9.46 3.60
N LEU A 94 -0.15 -10.77 3.83
CA LEU A 94 0.28 -11.79 2.89
C LEU A 94 -0.84 -12.15 1.93
N THR A 95 -0.54 -12.26 0.63
CA THR A 95 -1.48 -12.68 -0.40
C THR A 95 -1.69 -14.18 -0.44
N SER A 96 -0.74 -14.98 0.07
CA SER A 96 -0.78 -16.45 0.10
C SER A 96 -0.25 -16.96 1.45
N GLY A 97 -1.10 -17.63 2.23
CA GLY A 97 -0.74 -18.31 3.48
C GLY A 97 -1.04 -17.53 4.77
N GLU A 98 -2.04 -18.05 5.51
CA GLU A 98 -2.50 -17.69 6.87
C GLU A 98 -2.42 -16.20 7.26
N ALA A 99 -3.34 -15.41 6.70
CA ALA A 99 -3.85 -14.25 7.42
C ALA A 99 -4.69 -14.77 8.60
N GLY A 100 -4.54 -14.16 9.78
CA GLY A 100 -5.25 -14.52 11.02
C GLY A 100 -6.80 -14.54 10.90
N PRO A 101 -7.52 -14.73 12.02
CA PRO A 101 -8.84 -15.40 12.13
C PRO A 101 -10.05 -14.76 11.39
N MET A 102 -9.86 -13.77 10.53
CA MET A 102 -10.91 -13.07 9.80
C MET A 102 -10.72 -13.20 8.29
N GLN A 103 -10.87 -14.44 7.79
CA GLN A 103 -10.72 -14.79 6.38
C GLN A 103 -12.09 -14.67 5.68
N GLY A 104 -12.42 -13.46 5.22
CA GLY A 104 -13.66 -13.17 4.50
C GLY A 104 -13.81 -11.72 4.05
N ASP A 105 -13.04 -10.82 4.67
CA ASP A 105 -13.14 -9.39 4.39
C ASP A 105 -12.29 -8.97 3.19
N SER A 106 -12.91 -8.18 2.30
CA SER A 106 -12.24 -7.59 1.15
C SER A 106 -11.05 -6.72 1.60
N ILE A 107 -10.02 -6.58 0.74
CA ILE A 107 -8.92 -5.61 0.97
C ILE A 107 -9.48 -4.22 1.27
N SER A 108 -10.60 -3.86 0.63
CA SER A 108 -11.31 -2.61 0.92
C SER A 108 -11.77 -2.51 2.36
N THR A 109 -12.45 -3.54 2.87
CA THR A 109 -12.93 -3.60 4.26
C THR A 109 -11.77 -3.42 5.24
N ARG A 110 -10.67 -4.14 5.03
CA ARG A 110 -9.52 -4.07 5.94
C ARG A 110 -8.80 -2.72 5.90
N ILE A 111 -8.72 -2.06 4.74
CA ILE A 111 -8.17 -0.69 4.66
C ILE A 111 -9.13 0.31 5.29
N SER A 112 -10.44 0.17 5.09
CA SER A 112 -11.42 1.02 5.78
C SER A 112 -11.28 0.92 7.30
N GLN A 113 -11.04 -0.28 7.84
CA GLN A 113 -10.77 -0.46 9.27
C GLN A 113 -9.56 0.33 9.79
N LEU A 114 -8.57 0.64 8.95
CA LEU A 114 -7.44 1.52 9.34
C LEU A 114 -7.85 2.99 9.50
N PHE A 115 -8.99 3.40 8.95
CA PHE A 115 -9.49 4.78 9.04
C PHE A 115 -10.65 4.95 10.03
N TYR A 116 -11.35 3.87 10.37
CA TYR A 116 -12.49 3.90 11.30
C TYR A 116 -12.10 3.69 12.78
N TYR A 117 -10.82 3.43 13.08
CA TYR A 117 -10.25 3.34 14.43
C TYR A 117 -9.11 4.34 14.60
#